data_AF-A0A164J9W3-F1
#
_entry.id   AF-A0A164J9W3-F1
#
_cell.length_a   1.000
_cell.length_b   1.000
_cell.length_c   1.000
_cell.angle_alpha   90.00
_cell.angle_beta   90.00
_cell.angle_gamma   90.00
#
_symmetry.space_group_name_H-M   'P 1'
#
loop_
_entity.id
_entity.type
_entity.pdbx_description
1 polymer ?
#
loop_
_entity_poly.entity_id
_entity_poly.type
_entity_poly.pdbx_seq_one_letter_code
_entity_poly.pdbx_strand_id
1 'polypeptide(L)'
;VFQILTLAACCGLNLAFNATTCDCDNAIHKGFIQFADEGCKHKITSTAPVRVYYNVYSTLPVAQRFLAHTCTMWKMSKTVYRDFLQWDHVKEHRTPLDVTAAECRRLRDSRLCDRQPMNTLGSNKWSLEGSPHVQGSWLQTSTDYLINCRLEEVVLETECSDCVISSPIGDIPASANGSFVHNLVTIVWDNSLKESQKCQAKQVEEGLAMLYETTDPKIFRIRDSNKQLDFVVKNVSVGLCKPATNFSNFRPVLGMDRVVASWIYANSSKSDAKIGNKNMNISTLLRAEIDAVAHTQYIRDVAVEMSNGLAEEIRA
;
A
#
# COMPACT_ATOMS: atom_id res chain seq x y z
N VAL A 1 -23.59 -43.04 60.33
CA VAL A 1 -24.43 -41.84 60.56
C VAL A 1 -24.66 -41.19 59.21
N PHE A 2 -25.93 -40.85 58.95
CA PHE A 2 -26.49 -40.45 57.67
C PHE A 2 -25.95 -39.10 57.13
N GLN A 3 -25.90 -39.04 55.78
CA GLN A 3 -26.29 -37.93 54.88
C GLN A 3 -25.27 -36.92 54.28
N ILE A 4 -25.24 -36.98 52.93
CA ILE A 4 -25.38 -35.93 51.88
C ILE A 4 -24.21 -34.91 51.77
N LEU A 5 -23.39 -34.81 50.72
CA LEU A 5 -23.54 -34.85 49.25
C LEU A 5 -24.16 -33.58 48.65
N THR A 6 -23.32 -32.59 48.33
CA THR A 6 -23.59 -31.60 47.27
C THR A 6 -22.34 -31.40 46.41
N LEU A 7 -22.47 -31.77 45.13
CA LEU A 7 -21.57 -31.41 44.03
C LEU A 7 -21.76 -29.94 43.65
N ALA A 8 -20.65 -29.26 43.35
CA ALA A 8 -20.51 -28.27 42.27
C ALA A 8 -19.00 -28.11 42.03
N ALA A 9 -18.36 -28.90 41.17
CA ALA A 9 -18.30 -28.71 39.71
C ALA A 9 -17.77 -27.32 39.30
N CYS A 10 -16.50 -27.34 38.86
CA CYS A 10 -15.92 -26.61 37.74
C CYS A 10 -16.32 -25.14 37.53
N CYS A 11 -15.36 -24.23 37.64
CA CYS A 11 -14.70 -23.67 36.45
C CYS A 11 -13.64 -22.64 36.84
N GLY A 12 -12.59 -22.60 36.03
CA GLY A 12 -11.37 -21.85 36.27
C GLY A 12 -11.56 -20.35 36.37
N LEU A 13 -10.51 -19.71 36.88
CA LEU A 13 -10.33 -18.27 36.88
C LEU A 13 -10.49 -17.72 35.45
N ASN A 14 -11.69 -17.22 35.13
CA ASN A 14 -11.86 -16.25 34.07
C ASN A 14 -11.41 -14.90 34.63
N LEU A 15 -10.19 -14.50 34.29
CA LEU A 15 -9.82 -13.08 34.27
C LEU A 15 -10.64 -12.43 33.15
N ALA A 16 -11.86 -12.02 33.49
CA ALA A 16 -12.66 -11.17 32.61
C ALA A 16 -11.90 -9.85 32.43
N PHE A 17 -11.41 -9.62 31.21
CA PHE A 17 -10.96 -8.31 30.79
C PHE A 17 -12.16 -7.36 30.87
N ASN A 18 -12.11 -6.42 31.81
CA ASN A 18 -13.08 -5.34 31.92
C ASN A 18 -12.74 -4.27 30.87
N ALA A 19 -13.16 -4.48 29.63
CA ALA A 19 -13.12 -3.46 28.59
C ALA A 19 -14.40 -2.64 28.71
N THR A 20 -14.31 -1.46 29.30
CA THR A 20 -15.39 -0.47 29.25
C THR A 20 -15.45 0.08 27.83
N THR A 21 -16.40 -0.40 27.02
CA THR A 21 -16.78 0.24 25.76
C THR A 21 -17.42 1.58 26.07
N CYS A 22 -16.89 2.66 25.48
CA CYS A 22 -17.50 3.97 25.59
C CYS A 22 -18.86 3.95 24.88
N ASP A 23 -19.93 4.20 25.62
CA ASP A 23 -21.23 4.54 25.08
C ASP A 23 -21.13 5.93 24.42
N CYS A 24 -21.15 5.95 23.08
CA CYS A 24 -20.99 7.16 22.28
C CYS A 24 -22.29 7.98 22.15
N ASP A 25 -23.41 7.49 22.67
CA ASP A 25 -24.70 8.16 22.50
C ASP A 25 -24.86 9.38 23.42
N ASN A 26 -24.06 9.46 24.50
CA ASN A 26 -24.08 10.57 25.45
C ASN A 26 -22.67 11.09 25.71
N ALA A 27 -22.11 11.85 24.76
CA ALA A 27 -20.82 12.52 24.94
C ALA A 27 -20.90 13.56 26.08
N ILE A 28 -20.31 13.24 27.23
CA ILE A 28 -20.14 14.18 28.33
C ILE A 28 -19.00 15.14 27.97
N HIS A 29 -19.30 16.42 27.76
CA HIS A 29 -18.30 17.47 27.53
C HIS A 29 -17.39 17.66 28.76
N LYS A 30 -16.35 16.84 28.89
CA LYS A 30 -15.25 17.06 29.84
C LYS A 30 -14.19 17.96 29.22
N GLY A 31 -14.56 19.21 28.96
CA GLY A 31 -13.64 20.27 28.52
C GLY A 31 -12.96 20.00 27.17
N PHE A 32 -12.26 21.02 26.68
CA PHE A 32 -11.44 20.89 25.48
C PHE A 32 -10.18 20.09 25.83
N ILE A 33 -9.82 19.12 24.99
CA ILE A 33 -8.54 18.43 25.06
C ILE A 33 -7.45 19.49 24.87
N GLN A 34 -6.77 19.89 25.95
CA GLN A 34 -5.57 20.71 25.88
C GLN A 34 -4.42 19.79 25.48
N PHE A 35 -3.94 19.95 24.25
CA PHE A 35 -2.62 19.48 23.89
C PHE A 35 -1.60 20.27 24.71
N ALA A 36 -0.71 19.58 25.41
CA ALA A 36 0.39 20.22 26.12
C ALA A 36 1.35 20.82 25.08
N ASP A 37 1.20 22.11 24.81
CA ASP A 37 2.12 22.94 24.01
C ASP A 37 3.45 23.17 24.77
N GLU A 38 4.11 22.11 25.23
CA GLU A 38 5.45 22.21 25.81
C GLU A 38 6.52 22.08 24.73
N GLY A 39 6.81 23.19 24.04
CA GLY A 39 8.02 23.31 23.22
C GLY A 39 7.91 24.22 21.99
N CYS A 40 8.34 25.47 22.13
CA CYS A 40 8.75 26.39 21.05
C CYS A 40 7.65 27.00 20.14
N LYS A 41 6.77 27.82 20.71
CA LYS A 41 6.27 28.99 19.95
C LYS A 41 7.42 29.98 19.78
N HIS A 42 8.14 29.90 18.67
CA HIS A 42 9.12 30.94 18.32
C HIS A 42 8.38 32.29 18.32
N LYS A 43 8.80 33.20 19.20
CA LYS A 43 8.21 34.54 19.26
C LYS A 43 8.55 35.24 17.95
N ILE A 44 7.54 35.83 17.33
CA ILE A 44 7.71 36.64 16.14
C ILE A 44 8.39 37.94 16.59
N THR A 45 9.43 38.35 15.87
CA THR A 45 10.08 39.64 16.13
C THR A 45 9.15 40.75 15.68
N SER A 46 9.17 41.91 16.34
CA SER A 46 8.30 43.07 16.04
C SER A 46 8.62 43.78 14.71
N THR A 47 9.12 43.04 13.72
CA THR A 47 9.33 43.50 12.35
C THR A 47 8.04 43.37 11.55
N ALA A 48 7.75 44.34 10.67
CA ALA A 48 6.55 44.30 9.83
C ALA A 48 6.59 43.07 8.91
N PRO A 49 5.50 42.28 8.81
CA PRO A 49 5.50 41.09 7.98
C PRO A 49 5.53 41.45 6.50
N VAL A 50 6.27 40.67 5.71
CA VAL A 50 6.47 40.90 4.27
C VAL A 50 5.55 39.99 3.47
N ARG A 51 4.93 40.52 2.41
CA ARG A 51 4.06 39.73 1.53
C ARG A 51 4.91 38.90 0.56
N VAL A 52 4.62 37.60 0.47
CA VAL A 52 5.36 36.64 -0.38
C VAL A 52 4.40 35.71 -1.14
N TYR A 53 4.81 35.30 -2.33
CA TYR A 53 4.22 34.14 -3.00
C TYR A 53 5.02 32.91 -2.59
N TYR A 54 4.35 31.88 -2.05
CA TYR A 54 4.98 30.67 -1.58
C TYR A 54 4.51 29.45 -2.37
N ASN A 55 5.43 28.51 -2.57
CA ASN A 55 5.18 27.18 -3.12
C ASN A 55 5.71 26.13 -2.14
N VAL A 56 4.91 25.11 -1.85
CA VAL A 56 5.29 23.97 -1.02
C VAL A 56 5.40 22.73 -1.89
N TYR A 57 6.55 22.08 -1.80
CA TYR A 57 6.86 20.84 -2.49
C TYR A 57 7.03 19.72 -1.48
N SER A 58 6.50 18.55 -1.84
CA SER A 58 6.74 17.32 -1.12
C SER A 58 7.74 16.47 -1.91
N THR A 59 8.80 16.05 -1.22
CA THR A 59 9.76 15.03 -1.66
C THR A 59 9.35 13.65 -1.18
N LEU A 60 8.05 13.40 -0.92
CA LEU A 60 7.59 12.04 -0.72
C LEU A 60 8.17 11.19 -1.86
N PRO A 61 8.97 10.14 -1.55
CA PRO A 61 9.50 9.28 -2.59
C PRO A 61 8.28 8.78 -3.34
N VAL A 62 8.20 9.12 -4.63
CA VAL A 62 7.20 8.49 -5.48
C VAL A 62 7.58 7.03 -5.43
N ALA A 63 6.79 6.23 -4.72
CA ALA A 63 7.04 4.80 -4.59
C ALA A 63 7.17 4.26 -5.99
N GLN A 64 8.35 3.74 -6.30
CA GLN A 64 8.62 3.20 -7.61
C GLN A 64 7.78 1.94 -7.76
N ARG A 65 6.87 2.01 -8.72
CA ARG A 65 6.00 0.90 -9.09
C ARG A 65 6.60 0.18 -10.28
N PHE A 66 6.78 -1.13 -10.16
CA PHE A 66 7.22 -1.96 -11.27
C PHE A 66 6.43 -3.26 -11.31
N LEU A 67 6.31 -3.82 -12.51
CA LEU A 67 5.53 -5.02 -12.75
C LEU A 67 6.31 -6.27 -12.34
N ALA A 68 5.60 -7.20 -11.73
CA ALA A 68 6.08 -8.52 -11.36
C ALA A 68 5.02 -9.57 -11.66
N HIS A 69 5.42 -10.83 -11.61
CA HIS A 69 4.53 -11.96 -11.84
C HIS A 69 4.63 -12.93 -10.67
N THR A 70 3.49 -13.36 -10.15
CA THR A 70 3.39 -14.40 -9.12
C THR A 70 2.98 -15.72 -9.77
N CYS A 71 3.74 -16.79 -9.50
CA CYS A 71 3.46 -18.13 -9.97
C CYS A 71 3.15 -19.06 -8.79
N THR A 72 2.10 -19.85 -8.95
CA THR A 72 1.76 -20.95 -8.04
C THR A 72 1.41 -22.19 -8.85
N MET A 73 1.83 -23.35 -8.37
CA MET A 73 1.52 -24.63 -8.98
C MET A 73 1.08 -25.60 -7.90
N TRP A 74 0.14 -26.48 -8.25
CA TRP A 74 -0.27 -27.55 -7.37
C TRP A 74 -0.68 -28.78 -8.17
N LYS A 75 -0.45 -29.94 -7.58
CA LYS A 75 -0.92 -31.22 -8.07
C LYS A 75 -2.33 -31.46 -7.53
N MET A 76 -3.29 -31.63 -8.43
CA MET A 76 -4.65 -32.06 -8.11
C MET A 76 -4.75 -33.57 -8.36
N SER A 77 -4.91 -34.35 -7.30
CA SER A 77 -5.04 -35.80 -7.36
C SER A 77 -6.47 -36.23 -7.04
N LYS A 78 -6.98 -37.21 -7.80
CA LYS A 78 -8.29 -37.82 -7.58
C LYS A 78 -8.13 -39.32 -7.49
N THR A 79 -8.65 -39.88 -6.41
CA THR A 79 -8.71 -41.31 -6.16
C THR A 79 -10.17 -41.74 -6.14
N VAL A 80 -10.52 -42.74 -6.93
CA VAL A 80 -11.87 -43.33 -6.97
C VAL A 80 -11.75 -44.80 -6.64
N TYR A 81 -12.36 -45.21 -5.53
CA TYR A 81 -12.53 -46.61 -5.18
C TYR A 81 -13.96 -47.03 -5.47
N ARG A 82 -14.17 -48.06 -6.28
CA ARG A 82 -15.50 -48.62 -6.54
C ARG A 82 -15.70 -49.86 -5.68
N ASP A 83 -16.69 -49.82 -4.79
CA ASP A 83 -16.95 -50.91 -3.87
C ASP A 83 -17.73 -52.07 -4.51
N PHE A 84 -18.03 -53.08 -3.69
CA PHE A 84 -18.78 -54.26 -4.11
C PHE A 84 -20.16 -53.92 -4.67
N LEU A 85 -20.83 -52.91 -4.12
CA LEU A 85 -22.15 -52.43 -4.53
C LEU A 85 -22.09 -51.48 -5.74
N GLN A 86 -20.91 -51.34 -6.35
CA GLN A 86 -20.62 -50.44 -7.47
C GLN A 86 -20.76 -48.95 -7.11
N TRP A 87 -20.64 -48.60 -5.82
CA TRP A 87 -20.60 -47.20 -5.40
C TRP A 87 -19.18 -46.64 -5.48
N ASP A 88 -19.07 -45.42 -5.99
CA ASP A 88 -17.80 -44.71 -6.14
C ASP A 88 -17.50 -43.86 -4.89
N HIS A 89 -16.44 -44.26 -4.18
CA HIS A 89 -15.84 -43.51 -3.09
C HIS A 89 -14.74 -42.62 -3.66
N VAL A 90 -15.05 -41.33 -3.80
CA VAL A 90 -14.15 -40.34 -4.40
C VAL A 90 -13.40 -39.57 -3.32
N LYS A 91 -12.08 -39.48 -3.45
CA LYS A 91 -11.21 -38.64 -2.63
C LYS A 91 -10.40 -37.73 -3.53
N GLU A 92 -10.49 -36.43 -3.29
CA GLU A 92 -9.70 -35.42 -3.97
C GLU A 92 -8.69 -34.80 -3.01
N HIS A 93 -7.47 -34.58 -3.49
CA HIS A 93 -6.39 -34.01 -2.68
C HIS A 93 -5.54 -33.05 -3.50
N ARG A 94 -5.29 -31.87 -2.93
CA ARG A 94 -4.47 -30.80 -3.51
C ARG A 94 -3.14 -30.73 -2.78
N THR A 95 -2.05 -30.92 -3.52
CA THR A 95 -0.69 -30.83 -2.99
C THR A 95 0.04 -29.66 -3.65
N PRO A 96 0.50 -28.64 -2.91
CA PRO A 96 1.25 -27.54 -3.50
C PRO A 96 2.61 -28.02 -4.02
N LEU A 97 3.10 -27.40 -5.09
CA LEU A 97 4.40 -27.70 -5.69
C LEU A 97 5.33 -26.49 -5.56
N ASP A 98 6.59 -26.75 -5.20
CA ASP A 98 7.63 -25.73 -5.19
C ASP A 98 7.94 -25.29 -6.62
N VAL A 99 7.70 -24.01 -6.93
CA VAL A 99 7.96 -23.43 -8.25
C VAL A 99 9.28 -22.70 -8.23
N THR A 100 10.26 -23.15 -9.01
CA THR A 100 11.53 -22.41 -9.10
C THR A 100 11.36 -21.10 -9.87
N ALA A 101 12.25 -20.13 -9.65
CA ALA A 101 12.23 -18.87 -10.39
C ALA A 101 12.35 -19.07 -11.91
N ALA A 102 13.10 -20.10 -12.35
CA ALA A 102 13.25 -20.42 -13.77
C ALA A 102 11.94 -20.99 -14.37
N GLU A 103 11.24 -21.86 -13.64
CA GLU A 103 9.94 -22.37 -14.06
C GLU A 103 8.89 -21.28 -14.09
N CYS A 104 8.88 -20.37 -13.10
CA CYS A 104 7.97 -19.24 -13.09
C CYS A 104 8.21 -18.29 -14.29
N ARG A 105 9.48 -18.03 -14.66
CA ARG A 105 9.79 -17.27 -15.88
C ARG A 105 9.32 -17.99 -17.14
N ARG A 106 9.48 -19.32 -17.24
CA ARG A 106 8.94 -20.10 -18.36
C ARG A 106 7.42 -20.06 -18.42
N LEU A 107 6.74 -20.15 -17.29
CA LEU A 107 5.28 -20.04 -17.18
C LEU A 107 4.81 -18.66 -17.62
N ARG A 108 5.54 -17.61 -17.22
CA ARG A 108 5.31 -16.24 -17.68
C ARG A 108 5.47 -16.15 -19.21
N ASP A 109 6.59 -16.58 -19.76
CA ASP A 109 6.92 -16.32 -21.16
C ASP A 109 6.09 -17.18 -22.13
N SER A 110 5.84 -18.45 -21.78
CA SER A 110 5.09 -19.38 -22.64
C SER A 110 3.58 -19.35 -22.41
N ARG A 111 3.13 -18.91 -21.23
CA ARG A 111 1.73 -19.05 -20.78
C ARG A 111 1.21 -20.50 -20.84
N LEU A 112 2.11 -21.49 -20.80
CA LEU A 112 1.80 -22.91 -20.81
C LEU A 112 2.03 -23.53 -19.42
N CYS A 113 1.02 -24.22 -18.89
CA CYS A 113 1.10 -25.07 -17.71
C CYS A 113 1.06 -26.53 -18.15
N ASP A 114 2.10 -27.30 -17.82
CA ASP A 114 2.20 -28.72 -18.22
C ASP A 114 1.90 -28.97 -19.72
N ARG A 115 2.45 -28.09 -20.58
CA ARG A 115 2.25 -28.07 -22.04
C ARG A 115 0.84 -27.71 -22.52
N GLN A 116 -0.08 -27.41 -21.62
CA GLN A 116 -1.42 -26.93 -21.93
C GLN A 116 -1.50 -25.39 -21.80
N PRO A 117 -2.21 -24.69 -22.70
CA PRO A 117 -2.39 -23.26 -22.58
C PRO A 117 -3.26 -22.92 -21.37
N MET A 118 -2.87 -21.89 -20.62
CA MET A 118 -3.69 -21.36 -19.53
C MET A 118 -4.84 -20.50 -20.07
N ASN A 119 -5.98 -20.56 -19.38
CA ASN A 119 -7.13 -19.72 -19.66
C ASN A 119 -6.94 -18.35 -19.01
N THR A 120 -7.42 -17.29 -19.67
CA THR A 120 -7.45 -15.94 -19.11
C THR A 120 -8.64 -15.81 -18.16
N LEU A 121 -8.39 -15.60 -16.86
CA LEU A 121 -9.42 -15.31 -15.86
C LEU A 121 -9.74 -13.81 -15.76
N GLY A 122 -8.95 -12.96 -16.43
CA GLY A 122 -9.09 -11.51 -16.51
C GLY A 122 -7.89 -10.89 -17.24
N SER A 123 -7.79 -9.56 -17.27
CA SER A 123 -6.72 -8.87 -18.01
C SER A 123 -5.30 -9.26 -17.55
N ASN A 124 -5.14 -9.61 -16.27
CA ASN A 124 -3.84 -9.79 -15.61
C ASN A 124 -3.70 -11.15 -14.88
N LYS A 125 -4.61 -12.11 -15.15
CA LYS A 125 -4.66 -13.40 -14.44
C LYS A 125 -4.85 -14.55 -15.43
N TRP A 126 -4.00 -15.57 -15.30
CA TRP A 126 -4.05 -16.78 -16.10
C TRP A 126 -4.08 -17.99 -15.17
N SER A 127 -4.93 -18.96 -15.48
CA SER A 127 -4.91 -20.24 -14.76
C SER A 127 -5.23 -21.41 -15.66
N LEU A 128 -4.68 -22.55 -15.29
CA LEU A 128 -5.14 -23.86 -15.73
C LEU A 128 -5.56 -24.60 -14.47
N GLU A 129 -6.86 -24.69 -14.25
CA GLU A 129 -7.45 -25.40 -13.12
C GLU A 129 -8.39 -26.47 -13.64
N GLY A 130 -8.11 -27.72 -13.27
CA GLY A 130 -8.97 -28.87 -13.56
C GLY A 130 -8.90 -29.93 -12.47
N SER A 131 -9.80 -30.90 -12.56
CA SER A 131 -9.75 -32.15 -11.79
C SER A 131 -9.62 -33.31 -12.76
N PRO A 132 -8.73 -34.29 -12.52
CA PRO A 132 -8.58 -35.44 -13.40
C PRO A 132 -9.89 -36.22 -13.51
N HIS A 133 -10.18 -36.70 -14.72
CA HIS A 133 -11.31 -37.57 -14.94
C HIS A 133 -10.90 -39.03 -14.69
N VAL A 134 -11.37 -39.59 -13.58
CA VAL A 134 -11.03 -40.96 -13.16
C VAL A 134 -12.28 -41.81 -13.13
N GLN A 135 -12.31 -42.88 -13.92
CA GLN A 135 -13.32 -43.93 -13.80
C GLN A 135 -12.87 -45.01 -12.83
N GLY A 136 -13.74 -45.33 -11.86
CA GLY A 136 -13.53 -46.44 -10.95
C GLY A 136 -13.68 -47.79 -11.67
N SER A 137 -12.82 -48.74 -11.34
CA SER A 137 -12.95 -50.15 -11.73
C SER A 137 -13.49 -50.96 -10.55
N TRP A 138 -14.36 -51.94 -10.80
CA TRP A 138 -15.02 -52.70 -9.74
C TRP A 138 -14.02 -53.36 -8.78
N LEU A 139 -14.22 -53.15 -7.47
CA LEU A 139 -13.33 -53.60 -6.39
C LEU A 139 -11.87 -53.11 -6.51
N GLN A 140 -11.63 -52.02 -7.24
CA GLN A 140 -10.31 -51.46 -7.46
C GLN A 140 -10.28 -49.97 -7.11
N THR A 141 -9.06 -49.49 -6.82
CA THR A 141 -8.78 -48.08 -6.60
C THR A 141 -8.07 -47.53 -7.84
N SER A 142 -8.73 -46.61 -8.54
CA SER A 142 -8.15 -45.86 -9.64
C SER A 142 -7.66 -44.51 -9.12
N THR A 143 -6.43 -44.12 -9.45
CA THR A 143 -5.87 -42.81 -9.06
C THR A 143 -5.27 -42.14 -10.27
N ASP A 144 -5.55 -40.85 -10.44
CA ASP A 144 -4.92 -40.02 -11.45
C ASP A 144 -4.66 -38.61 -10.91
N TYR A 145 -3.84 -37.84 -11.61
CA TYR A 145 -3.51 -36.48 -11.23
C TYR A 145 -3.34 -35.54 -12.43
N LEU A 146 -3.58 -34.26 -12.20
CA LEU A 146 -3.25 -33.17 -13.10
C LEU A 146 -2.44 -32.10 -12.37
N ILE A 147 -1.62 -31.37 -13.11
CA ILE A 147 -0.91 -30.20 -12.60
C ILE A 147 -1.71 -28.97 -12.96
N ASN A 148 -2.11 -28.22 -11.94
CA ASN A 148 -2.76 -26.93 -12.10
C ASN A 148 -1.75 -25.82 -11.82
N CYS A 149 -1.83 -24.74 -12.60
CA CYS A 149 -0.98 -23.58 -12.45
C CYS A 149 -1.82 -22.31 -12.42
N ARG A 150 -1.32 -21.31 -11.71
CA ARG A 150 -1.88 -19.97 -11.70
C ARG A 150 -0.79 -18.93 -11.75
N LEU A 151 -0.98 -17.97 -12.63
CA LEU A 151 -0.09 -16.87 -12.91
C LEU A 151 -0.85 -15.56 -12.79
N GLU A 152 -0.37 -14.64 -11.97
CA GLU A 152 -0.96 -13.32 -11.82
C GLU A 152 0.11 -12.24 -12.00
N GLU A 153 -0.23 -11.18 -12.74
CA GLU A 153 0.60 -9.98 -12.81
C GLU A 153 0.28 -9.07 -11.63
N VAL A 154 1.31 -8.65 -10.90
CA VAL A 154 1.21 -7.82 -9.70
C VAL A 154 2.15 -6.63 -9.80
N VAL A 155 1.82 -5.55 -9.10
CA VAL A 155 2.67 -4.37 -8.99
C VAL A 155 3.44 -4.45 -7.68
N LEU A 156 4.75 -4.28 -7.74
CA LEU A 156 5.62 -4.13 -6.58
C LEU A 156 5.93 -2.65 -6.35
N GLU A 157 6.04 -2.27 -5.08
CA GLU A 157 6.31 -0.89 -4.68
C GLU A 157 7.62 -0.82 -3.89
N THR A 158 8.50 0.13 -4.20
CA THR A 158 9.69 0.40 -3.39
C THR A 158 9.97 1.89 -3.27
N GLU A 159 10.41 2.35 -2.10
CA GLU A 159 10.82 3.75 -1.90
C GLU A 159 12.24 4.01 -2.42
N CYS A 160 13.12 3.00 -2.44
CA CYS A 160 14.52 3.15 -2.86
C CYS A 160 15.13 1.84 -3.41
N SER A 161 16.30 1.94 -4.06
CA SER A 161 16.99 0.79 -4.66
C SER A 161 17.38 -0.29 -3.65
N ASP A 162 17.72 0.13 -2.42
CA ASP A 162 18.20 -0.70 -1.32
C ASP A 162 17.16 -0.85 -0.19
N CYS A 163 15.92 -0.44 -0.45
CA CYS A 163 14.81 -0.54 0.48
C CYS A 163 14.10 -1.88 0.34
N VAL A 164 13.35 -2.23 1.37
CA VAL A 164 12.41 -3.35 1.34
C VAL A 164 11.38 -3.09 0.24
N ILE A 165 11.10 -4.10 -0.57
CA ILE A 165 10.11 -4.02 -1.64
C ILE A 165 8.78 -4.53 -1.08
N SER A 166 7.76 -3.70 -1.12
CA SER A 166 6.40 -4.08 -0.74
C SER A 166 5.76 -4.90 -1.85
N SER A 167 5.24 -6.07 -1.49
CA SER A 167 4.53 -6.98 -2.39
C SER A 167 3.17 -7.35 -1.82
N PRO A 168 2.17 -7.72 -2.65
CA PRO A 168 0.89 -8.24 -2.16
C PRO A 168 1.00 -9.47 -1.23
N ILE A 169 2.12 -10.19 -1.29
CA ILE A 169 2.36 -11.37 -0.44
C ILE A 169 3.18 -11.07 0.82
N GLY A 170 3.61 -9.82 1.02
CA GLY A 170 4.45 -9.39 2.12
C GLY A 170 5.71 -8.65 1.68
N ASP A 171 6.59 -8.38 2.63
CA ASP A 171 7.79 -7.60 2.44
C ASP A 171 8.94 -8.44 1.89
N ILE A 172 9.54 -7.99 0.78
CA ILE A 172 10.67 -8.63 0.11
C ILE A 172 11.97 -7.90 0.48
N PRO A 173 13.01 -8.61 0.94
CA PRO A 173 14.27 -7.97 1.30
C PRO A 173 14.94 -7.34 0.08
N ALA A 174 15.60 -6.19 0.28
CA ALA A 174 16.29 -5.44 -0.77
C ALA A 174 17.35 -6.27 -1.53
N SER A 175 17.95 -7.25 -0.85
CA SER A 175 18.95 -8.18 -1.42
C SER A 175 18.38 -9.15 -2.46
N ALA A 176 17.05 -9.26 -2.58
CA ALA A 176 16.42 -10.16 -3.53
C ALA A 176 16.66 -9.68 -4.97
N ASN A 177 17.17 -10.60 -5.79
CA ASN A 177 17.62 -10.31 -7.15
C ASN A 177 16.69 -10.93 -8.18
N GLY A 178 15.64 -10.19 -8.58
CA GLY A 178 14.72 -10.59 -9.66
C GLY A 178 13.81 -11.79 -9.36
N SER A 179 13.83 -12.33 -8.14
CA SER A 179 12.89 -13.35 -7.67
C SER A 179 12.85 -13.45 -6.16
N PHE A 180 11.71 -13.85 -5.62
CA PHE A 180 11.51 -14.14 -4.21
C PHE A 180 10.47 -15.26 -4.05
N VAL A 181 10.65 -16.11 -3.04
CA VAL A 181 9.73 -17.21 -2.74
C VAL A 181 9.25 -17.05 -1.31
N HIS A 182 7.93 -17.03 -1.13
CA HIS A 182 7.30 -16.98 0.18
C HIS A 182 6.03 -17.82 0.19
N ASN A 183 5.88 -18.69 1.18
CA ASN A 183 4.72 -19.58 1.34
C ASN A 183 4.31 -20.32 0.05
N LEU A 184 5.28 -20.92 -0.66
CA LEU A 184 5.08 -21.67 -1.91
C LEU A 184 4.57 -20.81 -3.10
N VAL A 185 4.62 -19.48 -2.96
CA VAL A 185 4.38 -18.51 -4.03
C VAL A 185 5.73 -17.96 -4.49
N THR A 186 5.98 -18.06 -5.79
CA THR A 186 7.21 -17.54 -6.40
C THR A 186 6.89 -16.28 -7.17
N ILE A 187 7.52 -15.17 -6.80
CA ILE A 187 7.43 -13.90 -7.51
C ILE A 187 8.69 -13.71 -8.33
N VAL A 188 8.52 -13.28 -9.58
CA VAL A 188 9.62 -12.91 -10.48
C VAL A 188 9.38 -11.52 -11.06
N TRP A 189 10.46 -10.75 -11.18
CA TRP A 189 10.46 -9.43 -11.81
C TRP A 189 11.78 -9.20 -12.52
N ASP A 190 11.78 -8.28 -13.48
CA ASP A 190 12.99 -7.92 -14.20
C ASP A 190 13.65 -6.71 -13.52
N ASN A 191 14.92 -6.83 -13.12
CA ASN A 191 15.61 -5.77 -12.39
C ASN A 191 15.90 -4.52 -13.24
N SER A 192 15.88 -4.65 -14.56
CA SER A 192 15.96 -3.51 -15.47
C SER A 192 14.77 -2.55 -15.30
N LEU A 193 13.63 -3.06 -14.83
CA LEU A 193 12.44 -2.26 -14.52
C LEU A 193 12.55 -1.53 -13.18
N LYS A 194 13.63 -1.73 -12.41
CA LYS A 194 14.07 -0.77 -11.38
C LYS A 194 14.62 0.51 -12.04
N GLU A 195 13.98 1.00 -13.11
CA GLU A 195 14.32 2.28 -13.72
C GLU A 195 14.10 3.35 -12.68
N SER A 196 15.19 3.88 -12.12
CA SER A 196 15.17 4.93 -11.11
C SER A 196 14.20 6.02 -11.55
N GLN A 197 13.00 6.06 -10.95
CA GLN A 197 12.08 7.14 -11.23
C GLN A 197 12.83 8.40 -10.82
N LYS A 198 13.21 9.22 -11.81
CA LYS A 198 13.95 10.45 -11.57
C LYS A 198 13.19 11.19 -10.49
N CYS A 199 13.85 11.54 -9.39
CA CYS A 199 13.26 12.23 -8.25
C CYS A 199 12.28 13.31 -8.75
N GLN A 200 10.98 13.11 -8.45
CA GLN A 200 9.89 14.00 -8.85
C GLN A 200 9.35 14.66 -7.59
N ALA A 201 9.62 15.96 -7.43
CA ALA A 201 8.99 16.75 -6.38
C ALA A 201 7.56 17.06 -6.81
N LYS A 202 6.57 16.70 -5.97
CA LYS A 202 5.17 17.06 -6.21
C LYS A 202 4.89 18.39 -5.53
N GLN A 203 4.36 19.36 -6.29
CA GLN A 203 3.83 20.58 -5.70
C GLN A 203 2.56 20.24 -4.92
N VAL A 204 2.56 20.54 -3.63
CA VAL A 204 1.42 20.27 -2.73
C VAL A 204 0.52 21.49 -2.67
N GLU A 205 1.11 22.67 -2.49
CA GLU A 205 0.37 23.92 -2.32
C GLU A 205 1.11 25.11 -2.94
N GLU A 206 0.34 26.12 -3.31
CA GLU A 206 0.81 27.46 -3.67
C GLU A 206 -0.15 28.53 -3.17
N GLY A 207 0.36 29.73 -2.93
CA GLY A 207 -0.48 30.85 -2.54
C GLY A 207 0.26 32.12 -2.19
N LEU A 208 -0.51 33.07 -1.68
CA LEU A 208 -0.03 34.34 -1.14
C LEU A 208 -0.03 34.25 0.38
N ALA A 209 1.10 34.55 1.00
CA ALA A 209 1.26 34.49 2.44
C ALA A 209 2.04 35.69 2.99
N MET A 210 2.00 35.83 4.30
CA MET A 210 2.82 36.79 5.04
C MET A 210 4.01 36.05 5.66
N LEU A 211 5.22 36.53 5.37
CA LEU A 211 6.47 36.06 5.94
C LEU A 211 6.79 36.87 7.20
N TYR A 212 7.02 36.16 8.31
CA TYR A 212 7.42 36.70 9.59
C TYR A 212 8.83 36.25 9.94
N GLU A 213 9.65 37.20 10.38
CA GLU A 213 10.93 36.90 11.01
C GLU A 213 10.70 36.47 12.46
N THR A 214 11.32 35.38 12.86
CA THR A 214 11.26 34.94 14.26
C THR A 214 12.42 35.50 15.07
N THR A 215 12.40 35.32 16.39
CA THR A 215 13.54 35.66 17.25
C THR A 215 14.84 34.95 16.86
N ASP A 216 14.75 33.81 16.17
CA ASP A 216 15.92 33.14 15.59
C ASP A 216 16.07 33.54 14.12
N PRO A 217 17.19 34.19 13.71
CA PRO A 217 17.44 34.57 12.32
C PRO A 217 17.55 33.38 11.37
N LYS A 218 17.66 32.15 11.90
CA LYS A 218 17.70 30.91 11.11
C LYS A 218 16.30 30.37 10.82
N ILE A 219 15.23 30.97 11.37
CA ILE A 219 13.87 30.46 11.24
C ILE A 219 12.93 31.57 10.77
N PHE A 220 12.15 31.27 9.74
CA PHE A 220 11.05 32.10 9.28
C PHE A 220 9.72 31.39 9.49
N ARG A 221 8.65 32.17 9.54
CA ARG A 221 7.29 31.66 9.62
C ARG A 221 6.46 32.23 8.47
N ILE A 222 5.87 31.37 7.66
CA ILE A 222 5.00 31.74 6.54
C ILE A 222 3.57 31.44 6.96
N ARG A 223 2.72 32.47 7.01
CA ARG A 223 1.31 32.31 7.36
C ARG A 223 0.41 32.73 6.22
N ASP A 224 -0.41 31.80 5.76
CA ASP A 224 -1.48 32.02 4.80
C ASP A 224 -2.81 32.11 5.55
N SER A 225 -3.31 33.32 5.74
CA SER A 225 -4.57 33.56 6.44
C SER A 225 -5.79 33.05 5.68
N ASN A 226 -5.72 32.96 4.34
CA ASN A 226 -6.85 32.55 3.51
C ASN A 226 -7.05 31.04 3.58
N LYS A 227 -5.95 30.28 3.55
CA LYS A 227 -5.96 28.81 3.67
C LYS A 227 -5.83 28.31 5.12
N GLN A 228 -5.64 29.22 6.08
CA GLN A 228 -5.37 28.91 7.49
C GLN A 228 -4.13 28.00 7.68
N LEU A 229 -3.12 28.16 6.83
CA LEU A 229 -1.88 27.38 6.87
C LEU A 229 -0.76 28.17 7.51
N ASP A 230 0.09 27.48 8.26
CA ASP A 230 1.24 28.07 8.94
C ASP A 230 2.45 27.14 8.83
N PHE A 231 3.49 27.62 8.16
CA PHE A 231 4.72 26.87 7.91
C PHE A 231 5.88 27.53 8.64
N VAL A 232 6.56 26.77 9.48
CA VAL A 232 7.81 27.20 10.12
C VAL A 232 8.96 26.63 9.30
N VAL A 233 9.83 27.47 8.76
CA VAL A 233 10.86 27.07 7.79
C VAL A 233 12.26 27.47 8.28
N LYS A 234 13.24 26.60 8.06
CA LYS A 234 14.65 26.90 8.33
C LYS A 234 15.29 27.64 7.16
N ASN A 235 16.14 28.62 7.45
CA ASN A 235 16.92 29.38 6.47
C ASN A 235 18.14 28.60 5.95
N VAL A 236 17.90 27.39 5.42
CA VAL A 236 18.94 26.54 4.81
C VAL A 236 18.47 26.14 3.42
N SER A 237 19.31 26.34 2.41
CA SER A 237 19.01 25.87 1.04
C SER A 237 19.22 24.36 0.95
N VAL A 238 18.16 23.66 0.54
CA VAL A 238 18.20 22.22 0.28
C VAL A 238 17.89 21.99 -1.20
N GLY A 239 18.61 21.06 -1.83
CA GLY A 239 18.29 20.62 -3.19
C GLY A 239 17.23 19.52 -3.16
N LEU A 240 16.15 19.67 -3.92
CA LEU A 240 15.07 18.69 -4.02
C LEU A 240 15.52 17.38 -4.67
N CYS A 241 16.39 17.43 -5.69
CA CYS A 241 16.86 16.28 -6.45
C CYS A 241 18.26 16.54 -7.04
N LYS A 242 19.18 15.55 -7.01
CA LYS A 242 20.49 15.61 -7.69
C LYS A 242 20.42 14.92 -9.06
N PRO A 243 21.12 15.42 -10.10
CA PRO A 243 21.93 16.63 -10.11
C PRO A 243 21.08 17.86 -10.48
N ALA A 244 21.04 18.79 -9.53
CA ALA A 244 20.61 20.18 -9.61
C ALA A 244 20.13 20.69 -10.99
N THR A 245 18.82 20.71 -11.21
CA THR A 245 18.23 21.79 -11.99
C THR A 245 18.07 23.00 -11.06
N ASN A 246 19.07 23.89 -11.05
CA ASN A 246 19.05 25.34 -10.76
C ASN A 246 17.97 25.96 -9.84
N PHE A 247 17.48 25.26 -8.82
CA PHE A 247 16.54 25.82 -7.85
C PHE A 247 17.14 25.67 -6.46
N SER A 248 18.15 26.48 -6.16
CA SER A 248 18.89 26.52 -4.89
C SER A 248 18.12 27.19 -3.73
N ASN A 249 16.79 27.30 -3.83
CA ASN A 249 16.00 28.17 -2.94
C ASN A 249 14.92 27.43 -2.13
N PHE A 250 14.98 26.10 -2.04
CA PHE A 250 14.07 25.36 -1.17
C PHE A 250 14.56 25.36 0.28
N ARG A 251 13.62 25.47 1.20
CA ARG A 251 13.82 25.65 2.63
C ARG A 251 13.00 24.59 3.36
N PRO A 252 13.59 23.74 4.21
CA PRO A 252 12.87 22.65 4.84
C PRO A 252 11.87 23.18 5.88
N VAL A 253 10.69 22.57 5.90
CA VAL A 253 9.64 22.86 6.89
C VAL A 253 9.96 22.10 8.18
N LEU A 254 9.97 22.81 9.30
CA LEU A 254 10.20 22.23 10.62
C LEU A 254 9.06 21.30 11.02
N GLY A 255 9.41 20.09 11.48
CA GLY A 255 8.45 19.05 11.83
C GLY A 255 7.99 18.20 10.65
N MET A 256 8.48 18.46 9.43
CA MET A 256 8.13 17.70 8.23
C MET A 256 9.39 17.36 7.41
N ASP A 257 9.92 16.15 7.58
CA ASP A 257 11.22 15.73 7.01
C ASP A 257 11.24 15.64 5.46
N ARG A 258 10.07 15.57 4.82
CA ARG A 258 9.92 15.39 3.37
C ARG A 258 9.21 16.58 2.69
N VAL A 259 9.13 17.74 3.36
CA VAL A 259 8.44 18.92 2.83
C VAL A 259 9.39 20.11 2.80
N VAL A 260 9.43 20.79 1.65
CA VAL A 260 10.21 22.00 1.48
C VAL A 260 9.36 23.12 0.91
N ALA A 261 9.63 24.34 1.33
CA ALA A 261 8.97 25.54 0.85
C ALA A 261 9.97 26.40 0.06
N SER A 262 9.46 27.13 -0.92
CA SER A 262 10.18 28.22 -1.60
C SER A 262 9.27 29.43 -1.69
N TRP A 263 9.83 30.62 -1.68
CA TRP A 263 9.03 31.84 -1.83
C TRP A 263 9.76 32.92 -2.61
N ILE A 264 8.97 33.85 -3.15
CA ILE A 264 9.42 35.08 -3.79
C ILE A 264 8.71 36.29 -3.18
N TYR A 265 9.42 37.41 -3.05
CA TYR A 265 8.85 38.64 -2.50
C TYR A 265 7.85 39.28 -3.47
N ALA A 266 6.68 39.64 -2.97
CA ALA A 266 5.68 40.36 -3.74
C ALA A 266 6.03 41.85 -3.75
N ASN A 267 6.90 42.30 -4.67
CA ASN A 267 7.23 43.71 -4.80
C ASN A 267 5.99 44.54 -5.16
N SER A 268 5.78 45.65 -4.44
CA SER A 268 4.77 46.67 -4.75
C SER A 268 5.18 47.52 -5.96
N SER A 269 5.42 46.89 -7.11
CA SER A 269 5.50 47.54 -8.42
C SER A 269 5.74 46.47 -9.49
N LYS A 270 4.75 46.35 -10.39
CA LYS A 270 4.67 45.49 -11.58
C LYS A 270 5.97 44.77 -11.99
N SER A 271 5.96 43.45 -11.84
CA SER A 271 6.36 42.60 -12.95
C SER A 271 5.24 41.60 -13.18
N ASP A 272 4.50 41.82 -14.26
CA ASP A 272 4.00 40.72 -15.08
C ASP A 272 5.20 39.89 -15.54
N ALA A 273 5.79 39.11 -14.64
CA ALA A 273 6.48 37.92 -15.05
C ALA A 273 5.35 37.00 -15.48
N LYS A 274 5.04 37.01 -16.79
CA LYS A 274 4.36 35.93 -17.46
C LYS A 274 5.05 34.63 -17.01
N ILE A 275 4.51 33.96 -16.01
CA ILE A 275 4.57 32.51 -15.94
C ILE A 275 3.85 32.12 -17.22
N GLY A 276 4.63 31.70 -18.21
CA GLY A 276 4.12 31.28 -19.50
C GLY A 276 2.99 30.30 -19.24
N ASN A 277 1.77 30.76 -19.47
CA ASN A 277 0.60 29.94 -19.56
C ASN A 277 0.81 29.05 -20.79
N LYS A 278 1.58 27.98 -20.62
CA LYS A 278 1.36 26.80 -21.45
C LYS A 278 0.06 26.25 -20.93
N ASN A 279 -1.01 26.62 -21.62
CA ASN A 279 -2.31 25.97 -21.58
C ASN A 279 -2.06 24.45 -21.60
N MET A 280 -2.00 23.83 -20.44
CA MET A 280 -2.34 22.43 -20.33
C MET A 280 -3.84 22.47 -20.12
N ASN A 281 -4.58 22.37 -21.22
CA ASN A 281 -5.98 21.95 -21.16
C ASN A 281 -5.97 20.69 -20.29
N ILE A 282 -6.43 20.83 -19.04
CA ILE A 282 -6.77 19.68 -18.22
C ILE A 282 -7.92 19.04 -18.98
N SER A 283 -7.61 18.00 -19.74
CA SER A 283 -8.62 17.27 -20.48
C SER A 283 -9.65 16.79 -19.48
N THR A 284 -10.91 16.80 -19.90
CA THR A 284 -12.04 16.22 -19.15
C THR A 284 -11.78 14.76 -18.72
N LEU A 285 -10.79 14.10 -19.34
CA LEU A 285 -10.22 12.81 -18.96
C LEU A 285 -9.58 12.80 -17.56
N LEU A 286 -8.85 13.86 -17.16
CA LEU A 286 -8.14 13.92 -15.87
C LEU A 286 -9.08 14.10 -14.67
N ARG A 287 -10.25 14.71 -14.89
CA ARG A 287 -11.29 14.87 -13.85
C ARG A 287 -12.02 13.55 -13.58
N ALA A 288 -12.27 12.76 -14.62
CA ALA A 288 -12.81 11.40 -14.51
C ALA A 288 -11.81 10.43 -13.85
N GLU A 289 -10.51 10.64 -14.05
CA GLU A 289 -9.44 9.84 -13.43
C GLU A 289 -9.29 10.16 -11.93
N ILE A 290 -9.52 11.40 -11.50
CA ILE A 290 -9.55 11.79 -10.08
C ILE A 290 -10.77 11.17 -9.35
N ASP A 291 -11.95 11.14 -10.00
CA ASP A 291 -13.13 10.46 -9.45
C ASP A 291 -12.92 8.93 -9.36
N ALA A 292 -12.19 8.33 -10.30
CA ALA A 292 -11.82 6.91 -10.27
C ALA A 292 -10.80 6.56 -9.16
N VAL A 293 -9.91 7.49 -8.83
CA VAL A 293 -8.94 7.34 -7.73
C VAL A 293 -9.62 7.43 -6.36
N ALA A 294 -10.64 8.27 -6.20
CA ALA A 294 -11.45 8.30 -4.99
C ALA A 294 -12.25 6.99 -4.80
N HIS A 295 -12.69 6.36 -5.90
CA HIS A 295 -13.38 5.07 -5.88
C HIS A 295 -12.46 3.88 -5.57
N THR A 296 -11.13 3.99 -5.73
CA THR A 296 -10.21 2.87 -5.48
C THR A 296 -9.88 2.67 -4.00
N GLN A 297 -9.91 3.74 -3.18
CA GLN A 297 -9.86 3.61 -1.72
C GLN A 297 -11.14 2.96 -1.18
N TYR A 298 -12.30 3.40 -1.65
CA TYR A 298 -13.58 2.80 -1.28
C TYR A 298 -13.68 1.30 -1.64
N ILE A 299 -13.23 0.89 -2.84
CA ILE A 299 -13.22 -0.53 -3.23
C ILE A 299 -12.21 -1.35 -2.40
N ARG A 300 -11.08 -0.76 -1.98
CA ARG A 300 -10.13 -1.44 -1.08
C ARG A 300 -10.72 -1.66 0.31
N ASP A 301 -11.42 -0.66 0.86
CA ASP A 301 -12.05 -0.77 2.17
C ASP A 301 -13.21 -1.80 2.15
N VAL A 302 -14.02 -1.81 1.09
CA VAL A 302 -15.07 -2.83 0.87
C VAL A 302 -14.50 -4.23 0.70
N ALA A 303 -13.36 -4.39 0.01
CA ALA A 303 -12.71 -5.69 -0.16
C ALA A 303 -12.10 -6.22 1.15
N VAL A 304 -11.59 -5.33 2.01
CA VAL A 304 -11.10 -5.67 3.35
C VAL A 304 -12.25 -6.05 4.29
N GLU A 305 -13.38 -5.34 4.25
CA GLU A 305 -14.59 -5.73 5.00
C GLU A 305 -15.15 -7.08 4.54
N MET A 306 -15.18 -7.36 3.24
CA MET A 306 -15.66 -8.64 2.71
C MET A 306 -14.73 -9.81 3.08
N SER A 307 -13.41 -9.57 3.14
CA SER A 307 -12.42 -10.55 3.62
C SER A 307 -12.54 -10.81 5.13
N ASN A 308 -12.89 -9.79 5.92
CA ASN A 308 -13.07 -9.93 7.36
C ASN A 308 -14.39 -10.64 7.70
N GLY A 309 -15.47 -10.40 6.95
CA GLY A 309 -16.74 -11.13 7.10
C GLY A 309 -16.60 -12.62 6.78
N LEU A 310 -15.87 -12.97 5.72
CA LEU A 310 -15.54 -14.37 5.38
C LEU A 310 -14.68 -15.05 6.45
N ALA A 311 -13.83 -14.30 7.17
CA ALA A 311 -13.01 -14.84 8.25
C ALA A 311 -13.81 -15.10 9.54
N GLU A 312 -14.92 -14.38 9.75
CA GLU A 312 -15.86 -14.64 10.85
C GLU A 312 -16.76 -15.85 10.56
N GLU A 313 -17.17 -16.07 9.31
CA GLU A 313 -17.96 -17.24 8.91
C GLU A 313 -17.17 -18.57 8.97
N ILE A 314 -15.85 -18.53 8.86
CA ILE A 314 -14.96 -19.70 8.99
C ILE A 314 -14.66 -20.06 10.46
N ARG A 315 -14.96 -19.16 11.41
CA ARG A 315 -14.77 -19.39 12.86
C ARG A 315 -16.05 -19.73 13.63
N ALA A 316 -17.22 -19.69 12.99
CA ALA A 316 -18.48 -20.21 13.53
C ALA A 316 -18.67 -21.68 13.15
#